data_AF-A0A7Z9H7R7-F1
#
_entry.id   AF-A0A7Z9H7R7-F1
#
_cell.length_a   1.000
_cell.length_b   1.000
_cell.length_c   1.000
_cell.angle_alpha   90.00
_cell.angle_beta   90.00
_cell.angle_gamma   90.00
#
_symmetry.space_group_name_H-M   'P 1'
#
loop_
_entity.id
_entity.type
_entity.pdbx_description
1 polymer ?
#
loop_
_entity_poly.entity_id
_entity_poly.type
_entity_poly.pdbx_seq_one_letter_code
_entity_poly.pdbx_strand_id
1 'polypeptide(L)'
;VSISYGEMALRIFLVMVLPATCGQILRRIWTRYDGAHDTKIRVVQQLVILLFMFIGIAAAAGRIKETPRLIFLCLLAAALLHLALSLWSFISAKVFGHDGPTRVSLFYAGSQKSVPNGIYLWEVYFAANPIGAVPLVLHQVCQLVSGFLLLPKMEKMAASDRSEPSATS
;
A
#
# COMPACT_ATOMS: atom_id res chain seq x y z
N VAL A 1 -25.94 6.22 7.61
CA VAL A 1 -25.16 5.02 8.02
C VAL A 1 -24.76 5.23 9.47
N SER A 2 -25.39 4.53 10.42
CA SER A 2 -24.99 4.56 11.83
C SER A 2 -23.80 3.64 12.01
N ILE A 3 -22.58 4.18 11.96
CA ILE A 3 -21.35 3.40 12.10
C ILE A 3 -21.08 3.22 13.59
N SER A 4 -21.15 1.99 14.09
CA SER A 4 -20.67 1.65 15.43
C SER A 4 -19.13 1.62 15.41
N TYR A 5 -18.49 2.70 15.85
CA TYR A 5 -17.03 2.81 15.86
C TYR A 5 -16.35 1.71 16.69
N GLY A 6 -17.00 1.27 17.78
CA GLY A 6 -16.50 0.18 18.63
C GLY A 6 -16.46 -1.16 17.90
N GLU A 7 -17.52 -1.47 17.14
CA GLU A 7 -17.57 -2.69 16.32
C GLU A 7 -16.54 -2.62 15.19
N MET A 8 -16.35 -1.44 14.60
CA MET A 8 -15.35 -1.20 13.56
C MET A 8 -13.92 -1.44 14.06
N ALA A 9 -13.58 -0.87 15.22
CA ALA A 9 -12.27 -1.05 15.84
C ALA A 9 -12.02 -2.53 16.20
N LEU A 10 -13.02 -3.21 16.78
CA LEU A 10 -12.90 -4.62 17.14
C LEU A 10 -12.67 -5.51 15.91
N ARG A 11 -13.41 -5.28 14.82
CA ARG A 11 -13.19 -6.04 13.57
C ARG A 11 -11.84 -5.77 12.95
N ILE A 12 -11.36 -4.52 12.90
CA ILE A 12 -10.00 -4.21 12.42
C ILE A 12 -8.97 -4.98 13.24
N PHE A 13 -9.13 -4.99 14.57
CA PHE A 13 -8.25 -5.72 15.46
C PHE A 13 -8.26 -7.23 15.15
N LEU A 14 -9.44 -7.84 15.02
CA LEU A 14 -9.58 -9.27 14.75
C LEU A 14 -9.08 -9.68 13.36
N VAL A 15 -9.29 -8.85 12.34
CA VAL A 15 -8.99 -9.20 10.94
C VAL A 15 -7.55 -8.84 10.55
N MET A 16 -6.97 -7.79 11.13
CA MET A 16 -5.61 -7.36 10.78
C MET A 16 -4.60 -7.59 11.89
N VAL A 17 -4.89 -7.11 13.10
CA VAL A 17 -3.91 -7.10 14.20
C VAL A 17 -3.69 -8.52 14.71
N LEU A 18 -4.75 -9.25 15.01
CA LEU A 18 -4.69 -10.62 15.53
C LEU A 18 -3.87 -11.56 14.63
N PRO A 19 -4.15 -11.71 13.31
CA PRO A 19 -3.35 -12.60 12.46
C PRO A 19 -1.91 -12.11 12.29
N ALA A 20 -1.67 -10.80 12.27
CA ALA A 20 -0.31 -10.26 12.21
C ALA A 20 0.49 -10.62 13.48
N THR A 21 -0.11 -10.45 14.67
CA THR A 21 0.52 -10.81 15.95
C THR A 21 0.74 -12.32 16.06
N CYS A 22 -0.25 -13.14 15.70
CA CYS A 22 -0.10 -14.60 15.65
C CYS A 22 1.03 -15.02 14.70
N GLY A 23 1.11 -14.42 13.51
CA GLY A 23 2.18 -14.67 12.54
C GLY A 23 3.56 -14.28 13.07
N GLN A 24 3.68 -13.14 13.76
CA GLN A 24 4.94 -12.70 14.37
C GLN A 24 5.39 -13.62 15.51
N ILE A 25 4.46 -14.07 16.36
CA ILE A 25 4.74 -15.03 17.44
C ILE A 25 5.19 -16.37 16.84
N LEU A 26 4.47 -16.87 15.82
CA LEU A 26 4.82 -18.10 15.13
C LEU A 26 6.22 -18.01 14.50
N ARG A 27 6.56 -16.88 13.87
CA ARG A 27 7.89 -16.63 13.30
C ARG A 27 9.00 -16.64 14.36
N ARG A 28 8.73 -16.14 15.57
CA ARG A 28 9.71 -16.16 16.68
C ARG A 28 9.93 -17.57 17.23
N ILE A 29 8.89 -18.41 17.26
CA ILE A 29 8.95 -19.80 17.73
C ILE A 29 9.59 -20.70 16.66
N TRP A 30 9.41 -20.35 15.39
CA TRP A 30 9.99 -21.06 14.25
C TRP A 30 11.49 -20.74 14.10
N THR A 31 12.31 -21.35 14.95
CA THR A 31 13.78 -21.18 14.99
C THR A 31 14.52 -21.75 13.79
N ARG A 32 13.87 -22.58 12.96
CA ARG A 32 14.41 -23.17 11.72
C ARG A 32 13.81 -22.58 10.45
N TYR A 33 13.57 -21.27 10.43
CA TYR A 33 13.14 -20.62 9.20
C TYR A 33 14.33 -20.48 8.26
N ASP A 34 14.40 -21.34 7.25
CA ASP A 34 15.48 -21.39 6.25
C ASP A 34 15.22 -20.52 5.01
N GLY A 35 14.12 -19.76 5.00
CA GLY A 35 13.73 -18.92 3.87
C GLY A 35 13.23 -19.70 2.65
N ALA A 36 13.19 -21.04 2.68
CA ALA A 36 12.78 -21.87 1.54
C ALA A 36 11.33 -21.60 1.08
N HIS A 37 10.51 -21.07 1.99
CA HIS A 37 9.11 -20.75 1.76
C HIS A 37 8.87 -19.29 1.35
N ASP A 38 9.87 -18.39 1.42
CA ASP A 38 9.71 -16.96 1.11
C ASP A 38 9.17 -16.75 -0.31
N THR A 39 9.66 -17.54 -1.27
CA THR A 39 9.18 -17.47 -2.65
C THR A 39 7.72 -17.89 -2.78
N LYS A 40 7.31 -18.96 -2.07
CA LYS A 40 5.91 -19.41 -2.09
C LYS A 40 4.99 -18.36 -1.44
N ILE A 41 5.39 -17.83 -0.29
CA ILE A 41 4.64 -16.78 0.43
C ILE A 41 4.49 -15.54 -0.46
N ARG A 42 5.58 -15.10 -1.12
CA ARG A 42 5.56 -13.96 -2.03
C ARG A 42 4.64 -14.19 -3.23
N VAL A 43 4.67 -15.37 -3.85
CA VAL A 43 3.77 -15.70 -4.97
C VAL A 43 2.31 -15.67 -4.52
N VAL A 44 1.99 -16.27 -3.37
CA VAL A 44 0.63 -16.23 -2.81
C VAL A 44 0.18 -14.78 -2.57
N GLN A 45 1.04 -13.95 -1.98
CA GLN A 45 0.76 -12.53 -1.76
C GLN A 45 0.46 -11.80 -3.08
N GLN A 46 1.28 -12.05 -4.12
CA GLN A 46 1.09 -11.44 -5.44
C GLN A 46 -0.22 -11.89 -6.09
N LEU A 47 -0.58 -13.18 -5.97
CA LEU A 47 -1.86 -13.71 -6.46
C LEU A 47 -3.05 -13.06 -5.75
N VAL A 48 -2.98 -12.87 -4.43
CA VAL A 48 -4.03 -12.17 -3.67
C VAL A 48 -4.20 -10.74 -4.18
N ILE A 49 -3.10 -9.99 -4.33
CA ILE A 49 -3.16 -8.61 -4.86
C ILE A 49 -3.75 -8.59 -6.27
N LEU A 50 -3.37 -9.55 -7.12
CA LEU A 50 -3.89 -9.67 -8.49
C LEU A 50 -5.40 -9.96 -8.50
N LEU A 51 -5.88 -10.86 -7.63
CA LEU A 51 -7.30 -11.17 -7.48
C LEU A 51 -8.10 -9.95 -7.02
N PHE A 52 -7.63 -9.23 -6.00
CA PHE A 52 -8.30 -8.00 -5.54
C PHE A 52 -8.32 -6.92 -6.62
N MET A 53 -7.24 -6.80 -7.40
CA MET A 53 -7.19 -5.87 -8.52
C MET A 53 -8.20 -6.26 -9.60
N PHE A 54 -8.31 -7.55 -9.93
CA PHE A 54 -9.30 -8.05 -10.89
C PHE A 54 -10.74 -7.76 -10.43
N ILE A 55 -11.08 -8.07 -9.17
CA ILE A 55 -12.40 -7.79 -8.59
C ILE A 55 -12.72 -6.30 -8.70
N GLY A 56 -11.75 -5.45 -8.36
CA GLY A 56 -11.89 -4.00 -8.45
C GLY A 56 -12.14 -3.48 -9.87
N ILE A 57 -11.38 -3.97 -10.85
CA ILE A 57 -11.53 -3.60 -12.27
C ILE A 57 -12.87 -4.12 -12.81
N ALA A 58 -13.27 -5.35 -12.47
CA ALA A 58 -14.54 -5.93 -12.88
C ALA A 58 -15.73 -5.12 -12.34
N ALA A 59 -15.67 -4.69 -11.08
CA ALA A 59 -16.68 -3.80 -10.47
C ALA A 59 -16.71 -2.42 -11.16
N ALA A 60 -15.56 -1.89 -11.56
CA ALA A 60 -15.46 -0.62 -12.28
C ALA A 60 -15.93 -0.70 -13.74
N ALA A 61 -15.72 -1.82 -14.44
CA ALA A 61 -15.93 -1.97 -15.89
C ALA A 61 -17.36 -1.63 -16.33
N GLY A 62 -18.38 -2.04 -15.58
CA GLY A 62 -19.77 -1.67 -15.85
C GLY A 62 -20.02 -0.17 -15.71
N ARG A 63 -19.36 0.48 -14.76
CA ARG A 63 -19.52 1.90 -14.43
C ARG A 63 -18.70 2.83 -15.32
N ILE A 64 -17.59 2.35 -15.89
CA ILE A 64 -16.77 3.10 -16.86
C ILE A 64 -17.57 3.50 -18.09
N LYS A 65 -18.47 2.63 -18.54
CA LYS A 65 -19.33 2.92 -19.69
C LYS A 65 -20.41 3.95 -19.38
N GLU A 66 -20.93 3.95 -18.15
CA GLU A 66 -22.02 4.84 -17.74
C GLU A 66 -21.54 6.23 -17.32
N THR A 67 -20.35 6.36 -16.72
CA THR A 67 -19.92 7.63 -16.10
C THR A 67 -18.40 7.86 -16.19
N PRO A 68 -17.83 8.07 -17.40
CA PRO A 68 -16.38 8.21 -17.59
C PRO A 68 -15.78 9.41 -16.82
N ARG A 69 -16.53 10.51 -16.68
CA ARG A 69 -16.10 11.70 -15.93
C ARG A 69 -15.85 11.40 -14.45
N LEU A 70 -16.68 10.57 -13.83
CA LEU A 70 -16.56 10.23 -12.41
C LEU A 70 -15.28 9.44 -12.15
N ILE A 71 -14.97 8.48 -13.03
CA ILE A 71 -13.75 7.68 -12.94
C ILE A 71 -12.50 8.50 -13.15
N PHE A 72 -12.52 9.43 -14.11
CA PHE A 72 -11.40 10.35 -14.28
C PHE A 72 -11.16 11.18 -13.01
N LEU A 73 -12.22 11.69 -12.39
CA LEU A 73 -12.11 12.43 -11.14
C LEU A 73 -11.60 11.55 -9.98
N CYS A 74 -12.07 10.30 -9.89
CA CYS A 74 -11.60 9.34 -8.89
C CYS A 74 -10.12 9.00 -9.09
N LEU A 75 -9.69 8.80 -10.33
CA LEU A 75 -8.29 8.55 -10.69
C LEU A 75 -7.42 9.76 -10.34
N LEU A 76 -7.87 10.97 -10.68
CA LEU A 76 -7.16 12.20 -10.36
C LEU A 76 -7.02 12.37 -8.84
N ALA A 77 -8.11 12.18 -8.08
CA ALA A 77 -8.08 12.25 -6.63
C ALA A 77 -7.13 11.20 -6.02
N ALA A 78 -7.18 9.96 -6.53
CA ALA A 78 -6.30 8.88 -6.09
C ALA A 78 -4.81 9.17 -6.39
N ALA A 79 -4.51 9.73 -7.55
CA ALA A 79 -3.16 10.11 -7.97
C ALA A 79 -2.63 11.29 -7.14
N LEU A 80 -3.44 12.32 -6.92
CA LEU A 80 -3.08 13.48 -6.08
C LEU A 80 -2.83 13.05 -4.64
N LEU A 81 -3.68 12.18 -4.08
CA LEU A 81 -3.48 11.64 -2.74
C LEU A 81 -2.17 10.85 -2.65
N HIS A 82 -1.89 9.98 -3.62
CA HIS A 82 -0.64 9.24 -3.67
C HIS A 82 0.57 10.18 -3.73
N LEU A 83 0.52 11.19 -4.60
CA LEU A 83 1.58 12.18 -4.73
C LEU A 83 1.79 12.97 -3.43
N ALA A 84 0.72 13.41 -2.77
CA ALA A 84 0.80 14.14 -1.51
C ALA A 84 1.46 13.30 -0.41
N LEU A 85 1.09 12.02 -0.29
CA LEU A 85 1.68 11.09 0.68
C LEU A 85 3.15 10.79 0.38
N SER A 86 3.48 10.59 -0.90
CA SER A 86 4.84 10.38 -1.39
C SER A 86 5.74 11.57 -1.08
N LEU A 87 5.28 12.79 -1.38
CA LEU A 87 6.01 14.02 -1.08
C LEU A 87 6.14 14.22 0.43
N TRP A 88 5.07 14.02 1.20
CA TRP A 88 5.11 14.15 2.66
C TRP A 88 6.15 13.22 3.27
N SER A 89 6.17 11.95 2.84
CA SER A 89 7.11 10.94 3.35
C SER A 89 8.55 11.28 2.99
N PHE A 90 8.79 11.75 1.75
CA PHE A 90 10.12 12.16 1.30
C PHE A 90 10.63 13.42 2.01
N ILE A 91 9.78 14.44 2.14
CA ILE A 91 10.11 15.70 2.83
C ILE A 91 10.38 15.42 4.30
N SER A 92 9.52 14.63 4.97
CA SER A 92 9.74 14.22 6.35
C SER A 92 11.10 13.54 6.49
N ALA A 93 11.41 12.58 5.60
CA ALA A 93 12.69 11.89 5.64
C ALA A 93 13.90 12.84 5.52
N LYS A 94 13.77 13.87 4.68
CA LYS A 94 14.80 14.90 4.50
C LYS A 94 14.91 15.84 5.70
N VAL A 95 13.79 16.27 6.28
CA VAL A 95 13.75 17.16 7.46
C VAL A 95 14.38 16.48 8.68
N PHE A 96 14.15 15.19 8.87
CA PHE A 96 14.76 14.42 9.96
C PHE A 96 16.22 14.01 9.68
N GLY A 97 16.80 14.42 8.55
CA GLY A 97 18.21 14.18 8.24
C GLY A 97 18.57 12.71 7.99
N HIS A 98 17.60 11.87 7.60
CA HIS A 98 17.87 10.46 7.30
C HIS A 98 18.81 10.30 6.10
N ASP A 99 19.60 9.23 6.08
CA ASP A 99 20.42 8.79 4.96
C ASP A 99 19.56 8.33 3.77
N GLY A 100 20.13 8.26 2.57
CA GLY A 100 19.49 7.93 1.31
C GLY A 100 18.73 6.61 1.35
N PRO A 101 19.34 5.50 1.78
CA PRO A 101 18.65 4.23 2.00
C PRO A 101 17.43 4.34 2.92
N THR A 102 17.54 5.04 4.04
CA THR A 102 16.42 5.26 4.96
C THR A 102 15.34 6.16 4.36
N ARG A 103 15.72 7.20 3.60
CA ARG A 103 14.81 8.09 2.87
C ARG A 103 13.97 7.32 1.85
N VAL A 104 14.59 6.42 1.09
CA VAL A 104 13.89 5.55 0.14
C VAL A 104 12.94 4.59 0.87
N SER A 105 13.37 4.01 1.98
CA SER A 105 12.53 3.10 2.77
C SER A 105 11.30 3.81 3.33
N LEU A 106 11.46 5.03 3.87
CA LEU A 106 10.36 5.83 4.39
C LEU A 106 9.40 6.30 3.28
N PHE A 107 9.94 6.66 2.11
CA PHE A 107 9.15 6.99 0.93
C PHE A 107 8.21 5.85 0.56
N TYR A 108 8.73 4.63 0.41
CA TYR A 108 7.92 3.47 0.06
C TYR A 108 6.94 3.10 1.18
N ALA A 109 7.38 3.10 2.44
CA ALA A 109 6.53 2.79 3.58
C ALA A 109 5.35 3.77 3.74
N GLY A 110 5.54 5.06 3.45
CA GLY A 110 4.49 6.08 3.59
C GLY A 110 3.58 6.23 2.36
N SER A 111 4.13 6.01 1.16
CA SER A 111 3.41 6.12 -0.11
C SER A 111 2.59 4.89 -0.47
N GLN A 112 3.07 3.69 -0.13
CA GLN A 112 2.39 2.44 -0.45
C GLN A 112 1.46 2.05 0.70
N LYS A 113 0.17 2.33 0.52
CA LYS A 113 -0.85 1.96 1.51
C LYS A 113 -1.47 0.61 1.15
N SER A 114 -1.85 -0.15 2.18
CA SER A 114 -2.51 -1.45 2.02
C SER A 114 -3.95 -1.26 1.53
N VAL A 115 -4.12 -1.20 0.21
CA VAL A 115 -5.44 -1.09 -0.42
C VAL A 115 -6.32 -2.33 -0.21
N PRO A 116 -5.82 -3.58 -0.20
CA PRO A 116 -6.68 -4.75 0.08
C PRO A 116 -7.43 -4.62 1.42
N ASN A 117 -6.74 -4.10 2.43
CA ASN A 117 -7.32 -3.78 3.73
C ASN A 117 -8.41 -2.70 3.64
N GLY A 118 -8.21 -1.68 2.81
CA GLY A 118 -9.20 -0.64 2.54
C GLY A 118 -10.43 -1.16 1.79
N ILE A 119 -10.25 -2.04 0.80
CA ILE A 119 -11.34 -2.65 0.03
C ILE A 119 -12.20 -3.50 0.97
N TYR A 120 -11.58 -4.34 1.80
CA TYR A 120 -12.30 -5.15 2.79
C TYR A 120 -13.16 -4.29 3.73
N LEU A 121 -12.58 -3.22 4.31
CA LEU A 121 -13.34 -2.32 5.19
C LEU A 121 -14.47 -1.62 4.46
N TRP A 122 -14.24 -1.21 3.21
CA TRP A 122 -15.27 -0.58 2.41
C TRP A 122 -16.45 -1.53 2.15
N GLU A 123 -16.18 -2.76 1.73
CA GLU A 123 -17.22 -3.76 1.49
C GLU A 123 -18.03 -4.10 2.73
N VAL A 124 -17.39 -4.15 3.91
CA VAL A 124 -18.09 -4.50 5.16
C VAL A 124 -18.96 -3.35 5.69
N TYR A 125 -18.47 -2.10 5.66
CA TYR A 125 -19.16 -0.98 6.31
C TYR A 125 -19.92 -0.06 5.35
N PHE A 126 -19.57 -0.09 4.07
CA PHE A 126 -20.10 0.79 3.03
C PHE A 126 -20.63 0.01 1.82
N ALA A 127 -21.09 -1.24 2.03
CA ALA A 127 -21.71 -2.09 1.01
C ALA A 127 -22.82 -1.39 0.19
N ALA A 128 -23.57 -0.49 0.84
CA ALA A 128 -24.61 0.32 0.20
C ALA A 128 -24.08 1.29 -0.88
N ASN A 129 -22.76 1.56 -0.90
CA ASN A 129 -22.09 2.45 -1.85
C ASN A 129 -20.95 1.71 -2.59
N PRO A 130 -21.27 0.83 -3.56
CA PRO A 130 -20.26 0.02 -4.26
C PRO A 130 -19.26 0.86 -5.07
N ILE A 131 -19.58 2.13 -5.36
CA ILE A 131 -18.71 3.05 -6.11
C ILE A 131 -17.40 3.34 -5.35
N GLY A 132 -17.40 3.34 -4.02
CA GLY A 132 -16.20 3.73 -3.27
C GLY A 132 -15.04 2.73 -3.35
N ALA A 133 -15.28 1.49 -3.77
CA ALA A 133 -14.21 0.54 -4.06
C ALA A 133 -13.39 0.94 -5.31
N VAL A 134 -13.98 1.67 -6.25
CA VAL A 134 -13.34 2.07 -7.52
C VAL A 134 -12.15 3.01 -7.29
N PRO A 135 -12.26 4.13 -6.55
CA PRO A 135 -11.11 4.97 -6.21
C PRO A 135 -9.97 4.21 -5.52
N LEU A 136 -10.30 3.26 -4.64
CA LEU A 136 -9.29 2.45 -3.95
C LEU A 136 -8.47 1.62 -4.94
N VAL A 137 -9.14 0.98 -5.89
CA VAL A 137 -8.47 0.17 -6.93
C VAL A 137 -7.67 1.04 -7.87
N LEU A 138 -8.18 2.21 -8.26
CA LEU A 138 -7.43 3.16 -9.08
C LEU A 138 -6.18 3.66 -8.34
N HIS A 139 -6.29 3.90 -7.03
CA HIS A 139 -5.14 4.24 -6.19
C HIS A 139 -4.10 3.10 -6.16
N GLN A 140 -4.55 1.84 -6.07
CA GLN A 140 -3.66 0.67 -6.16
C GLN A 140 -2.84 0.66 -7.46
N VAL A 141 -3.48 0.98 -8.59
CA VAL A 141 -2.78 1.05 -9.89
C VAL A 141 -1.75 2.18 -9.89
N CYS A 142 -2.12 3.38 -9.40
CA CYS A 142 -1.20 4.51 -9.32
C CYS A 142 0.05 4.18 -8.50
N GLN A 143 -0.09 3.55 -7.33
CA GLN A 143 1.06 3.22 -6.47
C GLN A 143 1.95 2.13 -7.06
N LEU A 144 1.39 1.14 -7.78
CA LEU A 144 2.18 0.11 -8.46
C LEU A 144 3.00 0.70 -9.62
N VAL A 145 2.37 1.53 -10.45
CA VAL A 145 3.04 2.20 -11.57
C VAL A 145 4.09 3.18 -11.08
N SER A 146 3.74 4.02 -10.09
CA SER A 146 4.67 4.98 -9.50
C SER A 146 5.86 4.27 -8.84
N GLY A 147 5.61 3.21 -8.07
CA GLY A 147 6.67 2.42 -7.45
C GLY A 147 7.63 1.82 -8.47
N PHE A 148 7.11 1.22 -9.55
CA PHE A 148 7.95 0.68 -10.63
C PHE A 148 8.77 1.77 -11.33
N LEU A 149 8.16 2.92 -11.66
CA LEU A 149 8.83 3.99 -12.39
C LEU A 149 9.91 4.71 -11.55
N LEU A 150 9.69 4.82 -10.24
CA LEU A 150 10.61 5.49 -9.32
C LEU A 150 11.74 4.58 -8.85
N LEU A 151 11.58 3.25 -8.93
CA LEU A 151 12.56 2.29 -8.43
C LEU A 151 14.00 2.55 -8.92
N PRO A 152 14.28 2.72 -10.23
CA PRO A 152 15.65 2.94 -10.70
C PRO A 152 16.26 4.25 -10.19
N LYS A 153 15.42 5.29 -9.98
CA LYS A 153 15.87 6.57 -9.44
C LYS A 153 16.18 6.47 -7.95
N MET A 154 15.34 5.75 -7.21
CA MET A 154 15.53 5.52 -5.78
C MET A 154 16.77 4.66 -5.50
N GLU A 155 17.02 3.63 -6.32
CA GLU A 155 18.23 2.81 -6.22
C GLU A 155 19.50 3.63 -6.45
N LYS A 156 19.52 4.50 -7.47
CA LYS A 156 20.65 5.41 -7.72
C LYS A 156 20.87 6.38 -6.56
N MET A 157 19.80 6.96 -6.00
CA MET A 157 19.89 7.88 -4.86
C MET A 157 20.43 7.16 -3.62
N ALA A 158 19.95 5.95 -3.33
CA ALA A 158 20.42 5.14 -2.22
C ALA A 158 21.85 4.60 -2.41
N ALA A 159 22.31 4.44 -3.65
CA ALA A 159 23.69 4.06 -3.97
C ALA A 159 24.65 5.25 -3.85
N SER A 160 24.25 6.44 -4.33
CA SER A 160 25.04 7.67 -4.28
C SER A 160 25.41 8.07 -2.84
N ASP A 161 24.43 8.02 -1.93
CA ASP A 161 24.63 8.37 -0.51
C ASP A 161 25.49 7.32 0.23
N ARG A 162 25.63 6.12 -0.36
CA ARG A 162 26.46 5.03 0.19
C ARG A 162 27.91 5.12 -0.31
N SER A 163 28.13 5.81 -1.44
CA SER A 163 29.44 6.03 -2.05
C SER A 163 30.12 7.33 -1.63
N GLU A 164 29.46 8.19 -0.85
CA GLU A 164 30.13 9.21 -0.05
C GLU A 164 30.58 8.55 1.25
N PRO A 165 31.87 8.14 1.39
CA PRO A 165 32.36 7.77 2.70
C PRO A 165 32.35 9.03 3.56
N SER A 166 32.16 8.83 4.86
CA SER A 166 32.39 9.78 5.94
C SER A 166 33.73 10.52 5.82
N ALA A 167 33.81 11.46 4.89
CA ALA A 167 34.90 12.42 4.74
C ALA A 167 34.46 13.69 5.44
N THR A 168 34.31 13.63 6.76
CA THR A 168 34.58 14.71 7.71
C THR A 168 34.22 14.28 9.14
N SER A 169 35.19 14.52 10.02
CA SER A 169 35.24 14.46 11.50
C SER A 169 35.07 13.12 12.19
#